data_AF-R4K9B6-F1
#
_entry.id   AF-R4K9B6-F1
#
_cell.length_a   1.000
_cell.length_b   1.000
_cell.length_c   1.000
_cell.angle_alpha   90.00
_cell.angle_beta   90.00
_cell.angle_gamma   90.00
#
_symmetry.space_group_name_H-M   'P 1'
#
loop_
_entity.id
_entity.type
_entity.pdbx_description
1 polymer ?
#
loop_
_entity_poly.entity_id
_entity_poly.type
_entity_poly.pdbx_seq_one_letter_code
_entity_poly.pdbx_strand_id
1 'polypeptide(L)'
;MNVTSIYNEDQLKAFIYDNRLKIGENLLKLINDNGHTKSSFAKLTGISRPTIDKLIKGDIDNNTTLKTHVDKILNTLNIRLEELISFTNEETINSEVMIASNNAPDNHKISDSAKRIFSIINDIVDLCEVYCDK
;
A
#
# COMPACT_ATOMS: atom_id res chain seq x y z
N MET A 1 -2.31 -13.12 20.04
CA MET A 1 -1.61 -14.42 19.93
C MET A 1 -0.72 -14.35 18.69
N ASN A 2 0.53 -14.80 18.78
CA ASN A 2 1.48 -14.79 17.66
C ASN A 2 1.28 -16.08 16.83
N VAL A 3 0.59 -15.97 15.70
CA VAL A 3 0.33 -17.03 14.71
C VAL A 3 1.66 -17.63 14.24
N THR A 4 2.73 -16.84 14.09
CA THR A 4 4.05 -17.37 13.67
C THR A 4 4.73 -18.28 14.70
N SER A 5 4.30 -18.27 15.98
CA SER A 5 4.86 -19.12 17.04
C SER A 5 4.23 -20.51 17.14
N ILE A 6 3.12 -20.75 16.43
CA ILE A 6 2.29 -21.97 16.54
C ILE A 6 2.43 -22.87 15.31
N TYR A 7 2.79 -22.30 14.16
CA TYR A 7 2.86 -23.02 12.89
C TYR A 7 4.31 -23.31 12.47
N ASN A 8 4.55 -24.52 11.96
CA ASN A 8 5.76 -24.79 11.20
C ASN A 8 5.71 -24.10 9.83
N GLU A 9 6.82 -24.12 9.09
CA GLU A 9 6.95 -23.35 7.84
C GLU A 9 5.89 -23.75 6.78
N ASP A 10 5.59 -25.05 6.66
CA ASP A 10 4.62 -25.55 5.68
C ASP A 10 3.18 -25.21 6.07
N GLN A 11 2.85 -25.29 7.36
CA GLN A 11 1.57 -24.85 7.87
C GLN A 11 1.37 -23.34 7.68
N LEU A 12 2.43 -22.54 7.85
CA LEU A 12 2.38 -21.10 7.63
C LEU A 12 2.17 -20.77 6.14
N LYS A 13 2.84 -21.48 5.23
CA LYS A 13 2.60 -21.36 3.78
C LYS A 13 1.15 -21.67 3.42
N ALA A 14 0.60 -22.76 3.95
CA ALA A 14 -0.80 -23.15 3.74
C ALA A 14 -1.76 -22.09 4.29
N PHE A 15 -1.55 -21.63 5.53
CA PHE A 15 -2.37 -20.61 6.15
C PHE A 15 -2.40 -19.29 5.36
N ILE A 16 -1.23 -18.79 4.93
CA ILE A 16 -1.15 -17.59 4.08
C ILE A 16 -1.89 -17.80 2.75
N TYR A 17 -1.75 -18.99 2.16
CA TYR A 17 -2.41 -19.31 0.90
C TYR A 17 -3.94 -19.39 1.00
N ASP A 18 -4.45 -20.01 2.07
CA ASP A 18 -5.88 -20.13 2.34
C ASP A 18 -6.50 -18.76 2.62
N ASN A 19 -5.74 -17.84 3.21
CA ASN A 19 -6.16 -16.47 3.52
C ASN A 19 -5.78 -15.44 2.46
N ARG A 20 -5.26 -15.84 1.29
CA ARG A 20 -4.69 -14.92 0.29
C ARG A 20 -5.64 -13.83 -0.20
N LEU A 21 -6.94 -14.13 -0.32
CA LEU A 21 -7.96 -13.13 -0.72
C LEU A 21 -8.12 -12.06 0.36
N LYS A 22 -8.24 -12.49 1.62
CA LYS A 22 -8.35 -11.60 2.77
C LYS A 22 -7.09 -10.75 2.97
N ILE A 23 -5.91 -11.38 2.83
CA ILE A 23 -4.63 -10.68 2.84
C ILE A 23 -4.57 -9.64 1.72
N GLY A 24 -5.03 -9.98 0.51
CA GLY A 24 -5.06 -9.05 -0.63
C GLY A 24 -5.96 -7.84 -0.39
N GLU A 25 -7.17 -8.05 0.12
CA GLU A 25 -8.11 -6.99 0.50
C GLU A 25 -7.53 -6.05 1.57
N ASN A 26 -6.96 -6.64 2.63
CA ASN A 26 -6.38 -5.89 3.73
C ASN A 26 -5.11 -5.15 3.31
N LEU A 27 -4.30 -5.75 2.43
CA LEU A 27 -3.13 -5.09 1.85
C LEU A 27 -3.53 -3.85 1.06
N LEU A 28 -4.61 -3.91 0.27
CA LEU A 28 -5.10 -2.75 -0.47
C LEU A 28 -5.54 -1.63 0.47
N LYS A 29 -6.24 -1.97 1.54
CA LYS A 29 -6.65 -1.01 2.57
C LYS A 29 -5.44 -0.35 3.23
N LEU A 30 -4.48 -1.15 3.68
CA LEU A 30 -3.23 -0.67 4.27
C LEU A 30 -2.45 0.25 3.33
N ILE A 31 -2.37 -0.09 2.04
CA ILE A 31 -1.73 0.77 1.02
C ILE A 31 -2.43 2.13 0.96
N ASN A 32 -3.76 2.15 0.94
CA ASN A 32 -4.54 3.38 0.85
C ASN A 32 -4.46 4.22 2.13
N ASP A 33 -4.59 3.58 3.30
CA ASP A 33 -4.58 4.25 4.61
C ASP A 33 -3.20 4.87 4.91
N ASN A 34 -2.12 4.25 4.42
CA ASN A 34 -0.77 4.81 4.50
C ASN A 34 -0.45 5.82 3.37
N GLY A 35 -1.43 6.22 2.55
CA GLY A 35 -1.26 7.22 1.49
C GLY A 35 -0.42 6.75 0.30
N HIS A 36 -0.23 5.45 0.13
CA HIS A 36 0.55 4.90 -0.98
C HIS A 36 -0.32 4.58 -2.19
N THR A 37 0.25 4.78 -3.38
CA THR A 37 -0.23 4.16 -4.62
C THR A 37 0.42 2.77 -4.78
N LYS A 38 -0.20 1.88 -5.55
CA LYS A 38 0.42 0.58 -5.94
C LYS A 38 1.83 0.76 -6.53
N SER A 39 2.05 1.83 -7.28
CA SER A 39 3.36 2.16 -7.89
C SER A 39 4.38 2.61 -6.85
N SER A 40 4.00 3.49 -5.92
CA SER A 40 4.90 3.92 -4.83
C SER A 40 5.20 2.77 -3.87
N PHE A 41 4.20 1.94 -3.58
CA PHE A 41 4.33 0.77 -2.72
C PHE A 41 5.21 -0.32 -3.34
N ALA A 42 5.12 -0.51 -4.67
CA ALA A 42 6.03 -1.38 -5.42
C ALA A 42 7.49 -0.92 -5.29
N LYS A 43 7.75 0.39 -5.34
CA LYS A 43 9.10 0.95 -5.12
C LYS A 43 9.56 0.74 -3.67
N LEU A 44 8.69 1.03 -2.70
CA LEU A 44 8.96 0.88 -1.26
C LEU A 44 9.34 -0.57 -0.90
N THR A 45 8.57 -1.54 -1.37
CA THR A 45 8.76 -2.97 -1.08
C THR A 45 9.76 -3.65 -2.02
N GLY A 46 10.16 -2.98 -3.11
CA GLY A 46 10.92 -3.58 -4.20
C GLY A 46 10.23 -4.80 -4.84
N ILE A 47 8.90 -4.86 -4.79
CA ILE A 47 8.09 -5.88 -5.48
C ILE A 47 7.50 -5.23 -6.72
N SER A 48 7.49 -5.94 -7.86
CA SER A 48 6.95 -5.37 -9.09
C SER A 48 5.47 -4.97 -8.93
N ARG A 49 5.06 -3.86 -9.55
CA ARG A 49 3.66 -3.41 -9.54
C ARG A 49 2.69 -4.49 -10.03
N PRO A 50 2.97 -5.25 -11.11
CA PRO A 50 2.11 -6.38 -11.50
C PRO A 50 1.97 -7.45 -10.41
N THR A 51 3.04 -7.74 -9.66
CA THR A 51 2.99 -8.69 -8.54
C THR A 51 2.18 -8.15 -7.37
N ILE A 52 2.31 -6.86 -7.02
CA ILE A 52 1.46 -6.20 -6.03
C ILE A 52 -0.02 -6.29 -6.44
N ASP A 53 -0.33 -6.09 -7.73
CA ASP A 53 -1.71 -6.22 -8.22
C ASP A 53 -2.25 -7.66 -8.08
N LYS A 54 -1.43 -8.68 -8.37
CA LYS A 54 -1.78 -10.09 -8.15
C LYS A 54 -1.96 -10.43 -6.68
N LEU A 55 -1.12 -9.89 -5.78
CA LEU A 55 -1.26 -10.06 -4.33
C LEU A 55 -2.61 -9.51 -3.84
N ILE A 56 -2.96 -8.29 -4.27
CA ILE A 56 -4.21 -7.64 -3.90
C ILE A 56 -5.42 -8.45 -4.39
N LYS A 57 -5.33 -9.07 -5.57
CA LYS A 57 -6.39 -9.93 -6.12
C LYS A 57 -6.43 -11.34 -5.53
N GLY A 58 -5.38 -11.76 -4.82
CA GLY A 58 -5.20 -13.15 -4.37
C GLY A 58 -4.90 -14.13 -5.49
N ASP A 59 -4.34 -13.66 -6.61
CA ASP A 59 -4.08 -14.42 -7.86
C ASP A 59 -2.70 -15.09 -7.90
N ILE A 60 -2.01 -15.21 -6.76
CA ILE A 60 -0.75 -15.97 -6.68
C ILE A 60 -1.09 -17.40 -6.27
N ASP A 61 -0.88 -18.33 -7.20
CA ASP A 61 -1.18 -19.77 -7.11
C ASP A 61 -0.08 -20.57 -6.39
N ASN A 62 1.14 -20.07 -6.35
CA ASN A 62 2.25 -20.70 -5.65
C ASN A 62 2.37 -20.19 -4.20
N ASN A 63 2.14 -21.08 -3.22
CA ASN A 63 2.19 -20.76 -1.79
C ASN A 63 3.57 -20.23 -1.31
N THR A 64 4.66 -20.71 -1.89
CA THR A 64 6.03 -20.31 -1.53
C THR A 64 6.34 -18.93 -2.05
N THR A 65 5.95 -18.64 -3.30
CA THR A 65 6.04 -17.30 -3.89
C THR A 65 5.18 -16.31 -3.13
N LEU A 66 3.94 -16.68 -2.79
CA LEU A 66 3.03 -15.85 -2.01
C LEU A 66 3.64 -15.50 -0.65
N LYS A 67 4.07 -16.51 0.13
CA LYS A 67 4.71 -16.30 1.43
C LYS A 67 5.93 -15.39 1.31
N THR A 68 6.80 -15.60 0.33
CA THR A 68 8.02 -14.79 0.13
C THR A 68 7.68 -13.31 -0.07
N HIS A 69 6.65 -13.00 -0.86
CA HIS A 69 6.23 -11.63 -1.06
C HIS A 69 5.53 -11.03 0.17
N VAL A 70 4.69 -11.81 0.86
CA VAL A 70 4.05 -11.39 2.11
C VAL A 70 5.11 -11.08 3.17
N ASP A 71 6.07 -11.97 3.42
CA ASP A 71 7.17 -11.74 4.37
C ASP A 71 7.95 -10.47 4.03
N LYS A 72 8.22 -10.22 2.75
CA LYS A 72 8.91 -9.01 2.31
C LYS A 72 8.11 -7.74 2.64
N ILE A 73 6.79 -7.77 2.45
CA ILE A 73 5.90 -6.67 2.81
C ILE A 73 5.89 -6.46 4.32
N LEU A 74 5.69 -7.53 5.10
CA LEU A 74 5.68 -7.50 6.56
C LEU A 74 6.97 -6.89 7.11
N ASN A 75 8.12 -7.31 6.59
CA ASN A 75 9.43 -6.76 6.97
C ASN A 75 9.61 -5.29 6.56
N THR A 76 9.15 -4.92 5.36
CA THR A 76 9.25 -3.52 4.87
C THR A 76 8.43 -2.57 5.73
N LEU A 77 7.24 -2.98 6.15
CA LEU A 77 6.33 -2.19 6.96
C LEU A 77 6.54 -2.38 8.47
N ASN A 78 7.41 -3.31 8.87
CA ASN A 78 7.64 -3.70 10.25
C ASN A 78 6.34 -4.07 11.00
N ILE A 79 5.48 -4.84 10.35
CA ILE A 79 4.22 -5.35 10.92
C ILE A 79 4.22 -6.87 10.96
N ARG A 80 3.43 -7.45 11.86
CA ARG A 80 3.25 -8.90 11.94
C ARG A 80 2.13 -9.38 11.02
N LEU A 81 2.13 -10.67 10.69
CA LEU A 81 1.12 -11.28 9.82
C LEU A 81 -0.29 -11.15 10.39
N GLU A 82 -0.45 -11.25 11.72
CA GLU A 82 -1.76 -11.13 12.37
C GLU A 82 -2.33 -9.74 12.20
N GLU A 83 -1.49 -8.71 12.28
CA GLU A 83 -1.88 -7.31 12.11
C GLU A 83 -2.38 -7.08 10.69
N LEU A 84 -1.75 -7.71 9.69
CA LEU A 84 -2.22 -7.66 8.30
C LEU A 84 -3.55 -8.41 8.11
N ILE A 85 -3.78 -9.56 8.76
CA ILE A 85 -5.00 -10.36 8.60
C ILE A 85 -6.19 -9.77 9.38
N SER A 86 -5.93 -9.24 10.58
CA SER A 86 -6.94 -8.57 11.39
C SER A 86 -7.14 -7.11 10.99
N PHE A 87 -6.46 -6.63 9.95
CA PHE A 87 -6.59 -5.25 9.48
C PHE A 87 -8.04 -4.97 9.12
N THR A 88 -8.68 -4.18 9.96
CA THR A 88 -9.96 -3.53 9.70
C THR A 88 -9.67 -2.05 9.53
N ASN A 89 -10.30 -1.41 8.56
CA ASN A 89 -10.41 0.05 8.61
C ASN A 89 -11.21 0.35 9.88
N GLU A 90 -10.52 0.59 11.00
CA GLU A 90 -11.11 1.51 11.97
C GLU A 90 -11.33 2.79 11.18
N GLU A 91 -12.55 3.29 11.24
CA GLU A 91 -12.97 4.48 10.52
C GLU A 91 -12.02 5.63 10.87
N THR A 92 -10.98 5.83 10.06
CA THR A 92 -10.23 7.09 10.00
C THR A 92 -11.11 8.11 9.28
N ILE A 93 -12.31 8.33 9.83
CA ILE A 93 -12.99 9.62 9.72
C ILE A 93 -12.02 10.57 10.42
N ASN A 94 -11.28 11.37 9.65
CA ASN A 94 -10.50 12.57 10.04
C ASN A 94 -9.04 12.66 9.57
N SER A 95 -8.61 11.96 8.53
CA SER A 95 -7.49 12.49 7.73
C SER A 95 -7.78 12.39 6.26
N GLU A 96 -8.00 13.53 5.63
CA GLU A 96 -7.94 13.71 4.18
C GLU A 96 -6.52 13.36 3.72
N VAL A 97 -6.20 12.07 3.62
CA VAL A 97 -4.94 11.62 3.02
C VAL A 97 -5.06 11.90 1.52
N MET A 98 -4.52 13.04 1.10
CA MET A 98 -4.49 13.44 -0.30
C MET A 98 -3.57 12.48 -1.08
N ILE A 99 -4.17 11.53 -1.79
CA ILE A 99 -3.43 10.59 -2.64
C ILE A 99 -3.02 11.30 -3.94
N ALA A 100 -1.81 11.86 -3.97
CA ALA A 100 -1.21 12.39 -5.19
C ALA A 100 -0.52 11.26 -5.98
N SER A 101 -1.15 10.77 -7.04
CA SER A 101 -0.62 9.71 -7.90
C SER A 101 -0.18 10.26 -9.26
N ASN A 102 1.12 10.45 -9.49
CA ASN A 102 1.63 10.75 -10.82
C ASN A 102 1.82 9.47 -11.66
N ASN A 103 0.75 9.03 -12.33
CA ASN A 103 0.74 7.87 -13.23
C ASN A 103 1.06 8.23 -14.68
N ALA A 104 1.53 9.46 -14.93
CA ALA A 104 1.80 9.91 -16.28
C ALA A 104 2.97 9.10 -16.89
N PRO A 105 2.89 8.68 -18.17
CA PRO A 105 4.00 8.04 -18.84
C PRO A 105 5.21 8.99 -18.92
N ASP A 106 6.43 8.45 -19.00
CA ASP A 106 7.67 9.24 -18.92
C ASP A 106 7.78 10.35 -19.99
N ASN A 107 7.03 10.24 -21.09
CA ASN A 107 6.97 11.24 -22.16
C ASN A 107 5.84 12.27 -22.00
N HIS A 108 5.06 12.20 -20.92
CA HIS A 108 3.95 13.11 -20.68
C HIS A 108 4.47 14.51 -20.30
N LYS A 109 4.19 15.50 -21.16
CA LYS A 109 4.41 16.91 -20.86
C LYS A 109 3.13 17.54 -20.32
N ILE A 110 3.22 18.13 -19.13
CA ILE A 110 2.12 18.90 -18.53
C ILE A 110 1.84 20.11 -19.44
N SER A 111 0.57 20.34 -19.79
CA SER A 111 0.17 21.50 -20.60
C SER A 111 0.41 22.81 -19.85
N ASP A 112 0.58 23.91 -20.59
CA ASP A 112 0.81 25.22 -19.95
C ASP A 112 -0.38 25.67 -19.10
N SER A 113 -1.60 25.28 -19.47
CA SER A 113 -2.79 25.49 -18.65
C SER A 113 -2.72 24.75 -17.31
N ALA A 114 -2.28 23.50 -17.31
CA ALA A 114 -2.16 22.70 -16.09
C ALA A 114 -1.02 23.22 -15.21
N LYS A 115 0.12 23.63 -15.78
CA LYS A 115 1.21 24.28 -15.01
C LYS A 115 0.72 25.52 -14.26
N ARG A 116 -0.12 26.34 -14.91
CA ARG A 116 -0.71 27.52 -14.26
C ARG A 116 -1.60 27.15 -13.08
N ILE A 117 -2.41 26.10 -13.22
CA ILE A 117 -3.27 25.60 -12.14
C ILE A 117 -2.43 25.05 -10.99
N PHE A 118 -1.37 24.28 -11.28
CA PHE A 118 -0.47 23.77 -10.25
C PHE A 118 0.24 24.88 -9.46
N SER A 119 0.65 25.97 -10.14
CA SER A 119 1.23 27.14 -9.46
C SER A 119 0.28 27.72 -8.42
N ILE A 120 -1.00 27.88 -8.77
CA ILE A 120 -2.02 28.42 -7.84
C ILE A 120 -2.22 27.48 -6.65
N ILE A 121 -2.23 26.17 -6.89
CA ILE A 121 -2.36 25.18 -5.81
C ILE A 121 -1.17 25.28 -4.85
N ASN A 122 0.06 25.41 -5.37
CA ASN A 122 1.24 25.59 -4.54
C ASN A 122 1.16 26.86 -3.69
N ASP A 123 0.74 27.99 -4.29
CA ASP A 123 0.56 29.25 -3.55
C ASP A 123 -0.44 29.11 -2.38
N ILE A 124 -1.49 28.29 -2.55
CA ILE A 124 -2.48 27.99 -1.50
C ILE A 124 -1.87 27.09 -0.41
N VAL A 125 -1.10 26.08 -0.79
CA VAL A 125 -0.43 25.19 0.17
C VAL A 125 0.57 25.96 1.02
N ASP A 126 1.41 26.80 0.39
CA ASP A 126 2.36 27.68 1.09
C ASP A 126 1.64 28.60 2.10
N LEU A 127 0.47 29.12 1.73
CA LEU A 127 -0.35 29.92 2.63
C LEU A 127 -0.87 29.08 3.80
N CYS A 128 -1.37 27.87 3.54
CA CYS A 128 -1.81 26.95 4.59
C CYS A 128 -0.66 26.60 5.55
N GLU A 129 0.55 26.33 5.08
CA GLU A 129 1.71 26.06 5.95
C GLU A 129 2.02 27.24 6.89
N VAL A 130 1.90 28.48 6.40
CA VAL A 130 2.16 29.68 7.23
C VAL A 130 1.08 29.92 8.29
N TYR A 131 -0.17 29.55 8.02
CA TYR A 131 -1.33 29.93 8.84
C TYR A 131 -2.01 28.78 9.58
N CYS A 132 -1.79 27.52 9.20
CA CYS A 132 -2.44 26.35 9.79
C CYS A 132 -1.57 25.61 10.81
N ASP A 133 -0.25 25.87 10.88
CA ASP A 133 0.65 25.31 11.90
C ASP A 133 0.72 26.16 13.20
N LYS A 134 -0.39 26.84 13.58
CA LYS A 134 -0.51 27.61 14.83
C LYS A 134 -1.52 27.02 15.80
#